data_AF-A0A2E2XDP3-F1
#
_entry.id   AF-A0A2E2XDP3-F1
#
_cell.length_a   1.000
_cell.length_b   1.000
_cell.length_c   1.000
_cell.angle_alpha   90.00
_cell.angle_beta   90.00
_cell.angle_gamma   90.00
#
_symmetry.space_group_name_H-M   'P 1'
#
loop_
_entity.id
_entity.type
_entity.pdbx_description
1 polymer ?
#
loop_
_entity_poly.entity_id
_entity_poly.type
_entity_poly.pdbx_seq_one_letter_code
_entity_poly.pdbx_strand_id
1 'polypeptide(L)'
;MKLSESPSSSLPKAGFWGELVDELMFLERRTARWVLSAADPTYVEINRLQTCFELTDKFRQSRETADHEYLQCVDCGYEYYARGTITVQPCHHCGGEFFSVSTAH
;
A
#
# COMPACT_ATOMS: atom_id res chain seq x y z
N MET A 1 -33.00 -41.49 -36.98
CA MET A 1 -32.31 -42.51 -36.16
C MET A 1 -30.85 -42.51 -36.57
N LYS A 2 -29.94 -42.10 -35.66
CA LYS A 2 -28.46 -42.18 -35.71
C LYS A 2 -27.76 -41.38 -36.85
N LEU A 3 -26.56 -40.81 -36.70
CA LEU A 3 -25.47 -41.05 -35.74
C LEU A 3 -24.92 -39.74 -35.15
N SER A 4 -24.56 -39.85 -33.87
CA SER A 4 -23.70 -38.93 -33.10
C SER A 4 -22.28 -38.89 -33.67
N GLU A 5 -21.77 -37.69 -33.96
CA GLU A 5 -20.35 -37.46 -34.23
C GLU A 5 -19.54 -37.61 -32.94
N SER A 6 -18.57 -38.51 -32.95
CA SER A 6 -17.59 -38.70 -31.89
C SER A 6 -16.54 -37.58 -31.91
N PRO A 7 -16.12 -37.03 -30.74
CA PRO A 7 -15.05 -36.05 -30.71
C PRO A 7 -13.73 -36.73 -31.08
N SER A 8 -13.11 -36.27 -32.16
CA SER A 8 -11.83 -36.75 -32.65
C SER A 8 -10.72 -36.41 -31.64
N SER A 9 -10.16 -37.45 -31.02
CA SER A 9 -8.97 -37.36 -30.18
C SER A 9 -7.74 -37.16 -31.07
N SER A 10 -7.41 -35.91 -31.41
CA SER A 10 -6.14 -35.60 -32.05
C SER A 10 -5.01 -35.76 -31.02
N LEU A 11 -3.97 -36.52 -31.39
CA LEU A 11 -2.77 -36.68 -30.57
C LEU A 11 -2.10 -35.30 -30.38
N PRO A 12 -1.60 -34.99 -29.17
CA PRO A 12 -0.92 -33.72 -28.92
C PRO A 12 0.29 -33.58 -29.86
N LYS A 13 0.45 -32.37 -30.42
CA LYS A 13 1.57 -32.04 -31.32
C LYS A 13 2.91 -32.31 -30.61
N ALA A 14 3.91 -32.74 -31.36
CA ALA A 14 5.27 -32.86 -30.84
C ALA A 14 5.71 -31.51 -30.26
N GLY A 15 6.10 -31.49 -28.97
CA GLY A 15 6.46 -30.27 -28.23
C GLY A 15 5.42 -29.82 -27.20
N PHE A 16 4.15 -30.22 -27.32
CA PHE A 16 3.07 -29.81 -26.41
C PHE A 16 3.39 -30.05 -24.93
N TRP A 17 3.93 -31.23 -24.60
CA TRP A 17 4.29 -31.57 -23.23
C TRP A 17 5.49 -30.78 -22.71
N GLY A 18 6.42 -30.39 -23.59
CA GLY A 18 7.55 -29.53 -23.22
C GLY A 18 7.08 -28.12 -22.90
N GLU A 19 6.27 -27.54 -23.78
CA GLU A 19 5.66 -26.21 -23.58
C GLU A 19 4.81 -26.17 -22.30
N LEU A 20 4.01 -27.21 -22.04
CA LEU A 20 3.21 -27.30 -20.83
C LEU A 20 4.06 -27.39 -19.56
N VAL A 21 5.16 -28.13 -19.60
CA VAL A 21 6.11 -28.23 -18.47
C VAL A 21 6.77 -26.87 -18.23
N ASP A 22 7.19 -26.17 -19.28
CA ASP A 22 7.81 -24.85 -19.15
C ASP A 22 6.83 -23.82 -18.56
N GLU A 23 5.58 -23.81 -19.02
CA GLU A 23 4.51 -22.96 -18.50
C GLU A 23 4.22 -23.26 -17.02
N LEU A 24 4.13 -24.55 -16.66
CA LEU A 24 3.91 -24.99 -15.28
C LEU A 24 5.07 -24.55 -14.37
N MET A 25 6.31 -24.73 -14.80
CA MET A 25 7.50 -24.34 -14.04
C MET A 25 7.65 -22.81 -13.94
N PHE A 26 7.13 -22.06 -14.91
CA PHE A 26 7.03 -20.61 -14.82
C PHE A 26 6.01 -20.18 -13.77
N LEU A 27 4.81 -20.77 -13.80
CA LEU A 27 3.74 -20.49 -12.82
C LEU A 27 4.14 -20.86 -11.40
N GLU A 28 4.80 -22.00 -11.20
CA GLU A 28 5.29 -22.44 -9.90
C GLU A 28 6.31 -21.45 -9.32
N ARG A 29 7.32 -21.05 -10.13
CA ARG A 29 8.32 -20.06 -9.71
C ARG A 29 7.70 -18.70 -9.38
N ARG A 30 6.74 -18.23 -10.17
CA ARG A 30 6.03 -16.97 -9.92
C ARG A 30 5.23 -17.03 -8.62
N THR A 31 4.51 -18.13 -8.41
CA THR A 31 3.69 -18.34 -7.22
C THR A 31 4.55 -18.44 -5.97
N ALA A 32 5.66 -19.18 -6.02
CA ALA A 32 6.60 -19.28 -4.92
C ALA A 32 7.16 -17.91 -4.52
N ARG A 33 7.54 -17.08 -5.49
CA ARG A 33 8.01 -15.70 -5.22
C ARG A 33 6.92 -14.84 -4.59
N TRP A 34 5.69 -14.94 -5.08
CA TRP A 34 4.57 -14.18 -4.53
C TRP A 34 4.26 -14.59 -3.08
N VAL A 35 4.20 -15.90 -2.81
CA VAL A 35 4.00 -16.45 -1.46
C VAL A 35 5.13 -16.03 -0.53
N LEU A 36 6.39 -16.13 -0.95
CA LEU A 36 7.53 -15.69 -0.15
C LEU A 36 7.49 -14.17 0.13
N SER A 37 7.10 -13.36 -0.85
CA SER A 37 6.95 -11.91 -0.64
C SER A 37 5.80 -11.53 0.29
N ALA A 38 4.71 -12.31 0.27
CA ALA A 38 3.57 -12.12 1.17
C ALA A 38 3.84 -12.67 2.58
N ALA A 39 4.67 -13.71 2.68
CA ALA A 39 5.06 -14.35 3.93
C ALA A 39 6.22 -13.63 4.63
N ASP A 40 6.92 -12.71 3.96
CA ASP A 40 7.93 -11.85 4.59
C ASP A 40 7.22 -10.79 5.46
N PRO A 41 7.23 -10.94 6.80
CA PRO A 41 6.59 -10.00 7.69
C PRO A 41 7.22 -8.61 7.55
N THR A 42 8.49 -8.54 7.16
CA THR A 42 9.22 -7.28 6.94
C THR A 42 8.60 -6.48 5.80
N TYR A 43 8.23 -7.14 4.70
CA TYR A 43 7.62 -6.46 3.55
C TYR A 43 6.21 -5.94 3.87
N VAL A 44 5.41 -6.74 4.59
CA VAL A 44 4.08 -6.33 5.06
C VAL A 44 4.17 -5.16 6.03
N GLU A 45 5.09 -5.22 6.99
CA GLU A 45 5.28 -4.15 7.98
C GLU A 45 5.90 -2.90 7.35
N ILE A 46 6.81 -3.01 6.37
CA ILE A 46 7.32 -1.85 5.62
C ILE A 46 6.20 -1.15 4.86
N ASN A 47 5.33 -1.88 4.15
CA ASN A 47 4.21 -1.26 3.44
C ASN A 47 3.22 -0.59 4.41
N ARG A 48 2.99 -1.19 5.58
CA ARG A 48 2.19 -0.56 6.65
C ARG A 48 2.84 0.72 7.14
N LEU A 49 4.14 0.68 7.45
CA LEU A 49 4.90 1.85 7.88
C LEU A 49 4.92 2.93 6.81
N GLN A 50 5.11 2.58 5.54
CA GLN A 50 5.05 3.52 4.41
C GLN A 50 3.67 4.18 4.30
N THR A 51 2.59 3.41 4.45
CA THR A 51 1.23 3.97 4.50
C THR A 51 1.07 4.93 5.69
N CYS A 52 1.63 4.59 6.85
CA CYS A 52 1.66 5.47 8.01
C CYS A 52 2.50 6.74 7.76
N PHE A 53 3.61 6.65 7.02
CA PHE A 53 4.44 7.79 6.66
C PHE A 53 3.83 8.67 5.54
N GLU A 54 3.11 8.10 4.58
CA GLU A 54 2.34 8.90 3.61
C GLU A 54 1.21 9.70 4.30
N LEU A 55 0.72 9.22 5.46
CA LEU A 55 -0.14 10.01 6.33
C LEU A 55 0.64 11.10 7.08
N THR A 56 1.94 10.91 7.38
CA THR A 56 2.74 11.96 8.04
C THR A 56 2.91 13.21 7.19
N ASP A 57 2.88 13.17 5.85
CA ASP A 57 2.91 14.42 5.07
C ASP A 57 1.62 15.24 5.18
N LYS A 58 0.50 14.59 5.53
CA LYS A 58 -0.82 15.21 5.63
C LYS A 58 -1.23 15.53 7.05
N PHE A 59 -0.56 14.93 8.04
CA PHE A 59 -0.89 15.08 9.44
C PHE A 59 0.36 15.29 10.28
N ARG A 60 0.28 16.20 11.25
CA ARG A 60 1.24 16.28 12.37
C ARG A 60 0.59 15.77 13.63
N GLN A 61 1.35 15.03 14.43
CA GLN A 61 1.00 14.71 15.80
C GLN A 61 1.67 15.69 16.77
N SER A 62 1.09 15.89 17.96
CA SER A 62 1.75 16.61 19.04
C SER A 62 3.15 16.03 19.30
N ARG A 63 4.11 16.90 19.60
CA ARG A 63 5.55 16.64 19.76
C ARG A 63 6.33 16.37 18.48
N GLU A 64 5.68 16.32 17.32
CA GLU A 64 6.38 16.38 16.04
C GLU A 64 6.80 17.82 15.68
N THR A 65 7.64 17.95 14.67
CA THR A 65 8.07 19.25 14.14
C THR A 65 7.25 19.65 12.93
N ALA A 66 6.80 20.89 12.89
CA ALA A 66 6.21 21.52 11.71
C ALA A 66 7.06 22.71 11.27
N ASP A 67 7.18 22.94 9.97
CA ASP A 67 7.99 24.04 9.41
C ASP A 67 7.24 24.74 8.27
N HIS A 68 6.92 26.02 8.44
CA HIS A 68 6.24 26.84 7.42
C HIS A 68 4.93 26.22 6.88
N GLU A 69 4.15 25.62 7.77
CA GLU A 69 2.93 24.86 7.45
C GLU A 69 1.70 25.42 8.19
N TYR A 70 0.53 25.33 7.56
CA TYR A 70 -0.76 25.54 8.23
C TYR A 70 -1.23 24.24 8.88
N LEU A 71 -1.58 24.33 10.16
CA LEU A 71 -2.02 23.21 10.98
C LEU A 71 -3.46 23.45 11.41
N GLN A 72 -4.32 22.46 11.20
CA GLN A 72 -5.72 22.47 11.64
C GLN A 72 -5.99 21.28 12.55
N CYS A 73 -6.46 21.53 13.77
CA CYS A 73 -6.80 20.46 14.72
C CYS A 73 -7.95 19.61 14.17
N VAL A 74 -7.77 18.29 14.13
CA VAL A 74 -8.77 17.36 13.59
C VAL A 74 -10.03 17.29 14.46
N ASP A 75 -9.89 17.52 15.78
CA ASP A 75 -11.01 17.37 16.72
C ASP A 75 -11.91 18.62 16.82
N CYS A 76 -11.33 19.81 16.73
CA CYS A 76 -12.08 21.08 16.93
C CYS A 76 -11.98 22.08 15.78
N GLY A 77 -11.16 21.81 14.77
CA GLY A 77 -10.96 22.71 13.63
C GLY A 77 -10.16 23.98 13.94
N TYR A 78 -9.54 24.11 15.12
CA TYR A 78 -8.67 25.25 15.42
C TYR A 78 -7.45 25.26 14.49
N GLU A 79 -7.17 26.43 13.90
CA GLU A 79 -6.11 26.62 12.91
C GLU A 79 -5.01 27.55 13.41
N TYR A 80 -3.76 27.21 13.09
CA TYR A 80 -2.63 28.11 13.28
C TYR A 80 -1.53 27.85 12.25
N TYR A 81 -0.64 28.83 12.07
CA TYR A 81 0.47 28.75 11.14
C TYR A 81 1.81 28.61 11.87
N ALA A 82 2.58 27.59 11.52
CA ALA A 82 3.92 27.34 12.04
C ALA A 82 4.94 28.30 11.39
N ARG A 83 5.25 29.41 12.09
CA ARG A 83 6.25 30.39 11.62
C ARG A 83 7.66 29.89 11.91
N GLY A 84 8.23 29.16 10.96
CA GLY A 84 9.51 28.46 11.12
C GLY A 84 9.34 27.10 11.80
N THR A 85 10.46 26.46 12.13
CA THR A 85 10.47 25.12 12.69
C THR A 85 10.04 25.15 14.16
N ILE A 86 8.87 24.60 14.45
CA ILE A 86 8.31 24.51 15.81
C ILE A 86 7.98 23.08 16.18
N THR A 87 7.96 22.79 17.48
CA THR A 87 7.38 21.55 18.00
C THR A 87 5.89 21.74 18.24
N VAL A 88 5.07 20.95 17.53
CA VAL A 88 3.61 20.97 17.64
C VAL A 88 3.19 20.65 19.07
N GLN A 89 2.41 21.53 19.70
CA GLN A 89 1.83 21.28 21.02
C GLN A 89 0.40 20.74 20.87
N PRO A 90 -0.14 20.01 21.87
CA PRO A 90 -1.55 19.66 21.89
C PRO A 90 -2.44 20.89 21.73
N CYS A 91 -3.61 20.72 21.11
CA CYS A 91 -4.51 21.83 20.82
C CYS A 91 -4.90 22.56 22.11
N HIS A 92 -4.64 23.87 22.18
CA HIS A 92 -5.00 24.69 23.34
C HIS A 92 -6.52 24.78 23.58
N HIS A 93 -7.35 24.49 22.58
CA HIS A 93 -8.81 24.55 22.68
C HIS A 93 -9.45 23.26 23.20
N CYS A 94 -9.07 22.09 22.66
CA CYS A 94 -9.71 20.81 23.00
C CYS A 94 -8.75 19.76 23.59
N GLY A 95 -7.44 20.01 23.60
CA GLY A 95 -6.43 19.03 24.00
C GLY A 95 -6.12 17.96 22.95
N GLY A 96 -6.70 18.04 21.74
CA GLY A 96 -6.47 17.11 20.65
C GLY A 96 -5.00 17.07 20.21
N GLU A 97 -4.53 15.89 19.82
CA GLU A 97 -3.11 15.64 19.50
C GLU A 97 -2.81 15.60 18.00
N PHE A 98 -3.81 15.58 17.13
CA PHE A 98 -3.64 15.43 15.68
C PHE A 98 -4.07 16.67 14.92
N PHE A 99 -3.26 17.03 13.92
CA PHE A 99 -3.46 18.21 13.07
C PHE A 99 -3.33 17.81 11.61
N SER A 100 -4.27 18.22 10.75
CA SER A 100 -4.07 18.16 9.31
C SER A 100 -3.16 19.29 8.85
N VAL A 101 -2.36 19.01 7.81
CA VAL A 101 -1.34 19.90 7.27
C VAL A 101 -1.77 20.40 5.91
N SER A 102 -1.63 21.71 5.68
CA SER A 102 -1.60 22.26 4.33
C SER A 102 -0.36 23.15 4.15
N THR A 103 0.34 22.96 3.03
CA THR A 103 1.48 23.79 2.66
C THR A 103 0.98 25.10 2.08
N ALA A 104 1.63 26.22 2.44
CA ALA A 104 1.41 27.47 1.74
C ALA A 104 1.98 27.36 0.31
N HIS A 105 1.18 27.73 -0.69
CA HIS A 105 1.61 27.83 -2.09
C HIS A 105 2.68 28.92 -2.30
#